data_AF-A0A2T6GCN1-F1
#
_entry.id   AF-A0A2T6GCN1-F1
#
_cell.length_a   1.000
_cell.length_b   1.000
_cell.length_c   1.000
_cell.angle_alpha   90.00
_cell.angle_beta   90.00
_cell.angle_gamma   90.00
#
_symmetry.space_group_name_H-M   'P 1'
#
loop_
_entity.id
_entity.type
_entity.pdbx_description
1 polymer ?
#
loop_
_entity_poly.entity_id
_entity_poly.type
_entity_poly.pdbx_seq_one_letter_code
_entity_poly.pdbx_strand_id
1 'polypeptide(L)'
;MSKKLNIVILAGKTDESCQEGDFPYYLSESDGVPLIQALIEKSASLNPSKTICMLPNSDVSKYHLRNMVSQMHPAAVAHPVHEATKGAACTALLASEVIDNDAELVIISANEILDEPFERIVNEFRSQGRDAGVVIFRSLHPRYAFVRLTDTGDVVEAAEKNPISPHAVAGMYWFKSGAMFVEAVKNMIRKDAKVNDVFYIAPALNELVLLHKKVGAYRVEASQYRPLKSASQIYAYEVQGGRS
;
A
#
# COMPACT_ATOMS: atom_id res chain seq x y z
N MET A 1 10.57 -3.69 24.75
CA MET A 1 11.06 -2.72 23.74
C MET A 1 9.98 -2.57 22.69
N SER A 2 9.50 -1.34 22.43
CA SER A 2 8.56 -1.11 21.33
C SER A 2 9.22 -1.54 20.03
N LYS A 3 8.62 -2.47 19.28
CA LYS A 3 9.14 -2.86 17.97
C LYS A 3 9.02 -1.65 17.05
N LYS A 4 10.14 -1.24 16.46
CA LYS A 4 10.16 -0.19 15.44
C LYS A 4 9.30 -0.63 14.26
N LEU A 5 8.60 0.32 13.63
CA LEU A 5 7.73 0.10 12.48
C LEU A 5 8.12 1.08 11.38
N ASN A 6 8.24 0.59 10.15
CA ASN A 6 8.46 1.40 8.95
C ASN A 6 7.20 1.36 8.07
N ILE A 7 6.95 2.45 7.36
CA ILE A 7 5.83 2.56 6.44
C ILE A 7 6.37 2.89 5.06
N VAL A 8 5.86 2.22 4.03
CA VAL A 8 6.11 2.55 2.63
C VAL A 8 4.78 2.91 1.98
N ILE A 9 4.68 4.15 1.51
CA ILE A 9 3.54 4.63 0.71
C ILE A 9 3.96 4.59 -0.76
N LEU A 10 3.21 3.85 -1.57
CA LEU A 10 3.50 3.63 -2.98
C LEU A 10 2.62 4.53 -3.84
N ALA A 11 3.23 5.57 -4.40
CA ALA A 11 2.63 6.40 -5.45
C ALA A 11 3.27 6.04 -6.79
N GLY A 12 2.53 5.26 -7.59
CA GLY A 12 2.91 4.94 -8.96
C GLY A 12 2.72 6.14 -9.91
N LYS A 13 3.37 6.05 -11.08
CA LYS A 13 3.20 7.03 -12.16
C LYS A 13 1.72 7.08 -12.58
N THR A 14 1.20 8.28 -12.82
CA THR A 14 -0.09 8.51 -13.47
C THR A 14 -0.02 7.95 -14.89
N ASP A 15 -1.07 7.22 -15.31
CA ASP A 15 -1.26 6.92 -16.73
C ASP A 15 -1.30 8.24 -17.52
N GLU A 16 -0.83 8.20 -18.77
CA GLU A 16 -0.63 9.36 -19.68
C GLU A 16 -1.90 10.17 -20.00
N SER A 17 -3.03 9.89 -19.33
CA SER A 17 -4.30 10.61 -19.47
C SER A 17 -4.41 11.90 -18.67
N CYS A 18 -3.38 12.30 -17.90
CA CYS A 18 -3.35 13.61 -17.25
C CYS A 18 -3.21 14.71 -18.31
N GLN A 19 -4.17 15.62 -18.36
CA GLN A 19 -4.09 16.77 -19.26
C GLN A 19 -3.03 17.76 -18.74
N GLU A 20 -2.51 18.61 -19.63
CA GLU A 20 -1.66 19.73 -19.21
C GLU A 20 -2.40 20.60 -18.19
N GLY A 21 -1.90 20.60 -16.95
CA GLY A 21 -2.49 21.36 -15.84
C GLY A 21 -2.91 20.49 -14.65
N ASP A 22 -3.09 19.18 -14.84
CA ASP A 22 -3.51 18.28 -13.77
C ASP A 22 -2.35 17.92 -12.84
N PHE A 23 -2.62 17.92 -11.53
CA PHE A 23 -1.69 17.37 -10.55
C PHE A 23 -1.80 15.83 -10.51
N PRO A 24 -0.72 15.11 -10.10
CA PRO A 24 -0.81 13.68 -9.84
C PRO A 24 -1.92 13.34 -8.82
N TYR A 25 -2.58 12.19 -8.97
CA TYR A 25 -3.74 11.80 -8.12
C TYR A 25 -3.46 11.84 -6.61
N TYR A 26 -2.23 11.64 -6.17
CA TYR A 26 -1.86 11.68 -4.76
C TYR A 26 -1.77 13.10 -4.19
N LEU A 27 -1.86 14.12 -5.03
CA LEU A 27 -2.02 15.52 -4.67
C LEU A 27 -3.46 16.02 -4.80
N SER A 28 -4.40 15.19 -5.26
CA SER A 28 -5.82 15.53 -5.21
C SER A 28 -6.27 15.77 -3.78
N GLU A 29 -7.12 16.77 -3.59
CA GLU A 29 -7.50 17.28 -2.28
C GLU A 29 -8.94 16.92 -1.94
N SER A 30 -9.21 16.72 -0.66
CA SER A 30 -10.57 16.71 -0.12
C SER A 30 -10.55 17.58 1.13
N ASP A 31 -11.49 18.53 1.24
CA ASP A 31 -11.49 19.55 2.28
C ASP A 31 -10.18 20.35 2.36
N GLY A 32 -9.49 20.54 1.22
CA GLY A 32 -8.18 21.22 1.16
C GLY A 32 -7.01 20.40 1.71
N VAL A 33 -7.20 19.10 1.98
CA VAL A 33 -6.14 18.19 2.43
C VAL A 33 -5.75 17.26 1.28
N PRO A 34 -4.48 17.28 0.82
CA PRO A 34 -3.99 16.35 -0.19
C PRO A 34 -4.06 14.89 0.27
N LEU A 35 -4.37 13.97 -0.65
CA LEU A 35 -4.45 12.53 -0.35
C LEU A 35 -3.19 11.99 0.35
N ILE A 36 -2.00 12.36 -0.15
CA ILE A 36 -0.74 11.92 0.46
C ILE A 36 -0.59 12.41 1.91
N GLN A 37 -1.08 13.62 2.21
CA GLN A 37 -1.08 14.16 3.57
C GLN A 37 -1.99 13.35 4.47
N ALA A 38 -3.23 13.11 4.03
CA ALA A 38 -4.20 12.31 4.78
C ALA A 38 -3.65 10.90 5.08
N LEU A 39 -2.95 10.27 4.13
CA LEU A 39 -2.31 8.97 4.33
C LEU A 39 -1.15 9.03 5.33
N ILE A 40 -0.31 10.07 5.29
CA ILE A 40 0.81 10.26 6.23
C ILE A 40 0.28 10.51 7.65
N GLU A 41 -0.69 11.40 7.81
CA GLU A 41 -1.31 11.71 9.10
C GLU A 41 -2.01 10.51 9.70
N LYS A 42 -2.77 9.77 8.89
CA LYS A 42 -3.40 8.52 9.33
C LYS A 42 -2.36 7.47 9.75
N SER A 43 -1.27 7.39 9.01
CA SER A 43 -0.13 6.50 9.30
C SER A 43 0.64 6.89 10.55
N ALA A 44 0.59 8.15 10.99
CA ALA A 44 1.27 8.62 12.20
C ALA A 44 0.76 7.93 13.48
N SER A 45 -0.51 7.48 13.49
CA SER A 45 -1.08 6.69 14.60
C SER A 45 -0.29 5.41 14.92
N LEU A 46 0.47 4.88 13.96
CA LEU A 46 1.32 3.70 14.14
C LEU A 46 2.68 4.02 14.79
N ASN A 47 2.98 5.29 15.08
CA ASN A 47 4.27 5.77 15.59
C ASN A 47 5.48 5.26 14.75
N PRO A 48 5.50 5.51 13.43
CA PRO A 48 6.54 4.97 12.55
C PRO A 48 7.91 5.57 12.85
N SER A 49 8.95 4.75 12.76
CA SER A 49 10.34 5.21 12.74
C SER A 49 10.67 5.96 11.45
N LYS A 50 10.12 5.50 10.31
CA LYS A 50 10.18 6.17 9.02
C LYS A 50 8.91 5.90 8.21
N THR A 51 8.46 6.91 7.48
CA THR A 51 7.40 6.82 6.47
C THR A 51 7.98 7.23 5.12
N ILE A 52 8.18 6.26 4.24
CA ILE A 52 8.89 6.43 2.96
C ILE A 52 7.84 6.55 1.86
N CYS A 53 7.70 7.75 1.29
CA CYS A 53 6.78 8.02 0.19
C CYS A 53 7.54 7.84 -1.13
N MET A 54 7.26 6.73 -1.82
CA MET A 54 7.88 6.41 -3.10
C MET A 54 7.15 7.19 -4.20
N LEU A 55 7.83 8.20 -4.77
CA LEU A 55 7.23 9.20 -5.66
C LEU A 55 8.05 9.33 -6.95
N PRO A 56 7.45 9.58 -8.13
CA PRO A 56 8.20 9.83 -9.36
C PRO A 56 9.21 10.98 -9.22
N ASN A 57 10.44 10.80 -9.68
CA ASN A 57 11.49 11.81 -9.55
C ASN A 57 11.15 13.14 -10.25
N SER A 58 10.41 13.09 -11.37
CA SER A 58 9.89 14.26 -12.07
C SER A 58 9.04 15.13 -11.13
N ASP A 59 8.18 14.49 -10.36
CA ASP A 59 7.18 15.16 -9.53
C ASP A 59 7.82 15.65 -8.23
N VAL A 60 8.75 14.87 -7.67
CA VAL A 60 9.58 15.28 -6.53
C VAL A 60 10.31 16.58 -6.83
N SER A 61 10.86 16.71 -8.05
CA SER A 61 11.60 17.89 -8.48
C SER A 61 10.67 19.06 -8.81
N LYS A 62 9.62 18.81 -9.61
CA LYS A 62 8.67 19.83 -10.09
C LYS A 62 7.86 20.48 -8.97
N TYR A 63 7.41 19.70 -8.00
CA TYR A 63 6.52 20.15 -6.93
C TYR A 63 7.20 20.24 -5.56
N HIS A 64 8.54 20.15 -5.52
CA HIS A 64 9.32 20.22 -4.28
C HIS A 64 8.83 19.25 -3.18
N LEU A 65 8.44 18.03 -3.55
CA LEU A 65 7.75 17.10 -2.64
C LEU A 65 8.57 16.72 -1.41
N ARG A 66 9.90 16.84 -1.45
CA ARG A 66 10.76 16.65 -0.26
C ARG A 66 10.44 17.67 0.84
N ASN A 67 10.28 18.94 0.47
CA ASN A 67 9.93 20.00 1.42
C ASN A 67 8.51 19.75 1.92
N MET A 68 7.57 19.54 1.00
CA MET A 68 6.17 19.32 1.31
C MET A 68 5.95 18.14 2.28
N VAL A 69 6.47 16.95 1.96
CA VAL A 69 6.31 15.74 2.80
C VAL A 69 6.97 15.91 4.18
N SER A 70 8.10 16.61 4.27
CA SER A 70 8.77 16.87 5.56
C SER A 70 7.96 17.74 6.52
N GLN A 71 7.06 18.59 6.01
CA GLN A 71 6.17 19.42 6.82
C GLN A 71 4.98 18.62 7.37
N MET A 72 4.63 17.49 6.74
CA MET A 72 3.47 16.67 7.14
C MET A 72 3.77 15.83 8.39
N HIS A 73 4.98 15.28 8.48
CA HIS A 73 5.40 14.49 9.65
C HIS A 73 6.94 14.36 9.70
N PRO A 74 7.59 14.46 10.89
CA PRO A 74 9.06 14.41 11.00
C PRO A 74 9.69 13.09 10.56
N ALA A 75 8.94 11.98 10.64
CA ALA A 75 9.40 10.68 10.15
C ALA A 75 9.15 10.45 8.64
N ALA A 76 8.43 11.37 7.97
CA ALA A 76 8.06 11.21 6.57
C ALA A 76 9.14 11.74 5.63
N VAL A 77 9.43 11.00 4.56
CA VAL A 77 10.41 11.37 3.55
C VAL A 77 9.88 11.06 2.16
N ALA A 78 10.05 11.99 1.22
CA ALA A 78 9.84 11.74 -0.20
C ALA A 78 11.09 11.05 -0.78
N HIS A 79 10.92 9.83 -1.26
CA HIS A 79 11.98 9.06 -1.92
C HIS A 79 11.73 9.04 -3.45
N PRO A 80 12.63 9.64 -4.25
CA PRO A 80 12.45 9.73 -5.69
C PRO A 80 12.67 8.37 -6.37
N VAL A 81 11.72 8.00 -7.22
CA VAL A 81 11.80 6.86 -8.13
C VAL A 81 12.19 7.40 -9.49
N HIS A 82 13.43 7.16 -9.90
CA HIS A 82 14.00 7.78 -11.10
C HIS A 82 13.39 7.26 -12.40
N GLU A 83 13.15 5.95 -12.48
CA GLU A 83 12.64 5.28 -13.67
C GLU A 83 11.45 4.39 -13.33
N ALA A 84 10.64 4.08 -14.35
CA ALA A 84 9.55 3.13 -14.20
C ALA A 84 10.08 1.76 -13.74
N THR A 85 9.60 1.30 -12.59
CA THR A 85 9.93 -0.03 -12.07
C THR A 85 9.04 -1.09 -12.71
N LYS A 86 9.41 -2.36 -12.57
CA LYS A 86 8.57 -3.50 -12.96
C LYS A 86 7.42 -3.76 -11.99
N GLY A 87 6.86 -2.74 -11.34
CA GLY A 87 5.66 -2.84 -10.49
C GLY A 87 5.84 -2.40 -9.04
N ALA A 88 4.72 -2.38 -8.32
CA ALA A 88 4.64 -1.90 -6.94
C ALA A 88 5.60 -2.64 -5.99
N ALA A 89 5.79 -3.95 -6.18
CA ALA A 89 6.74 -4.73 -5.38
C ALA A 89 8.20 -4.33 -5.64
N CYS A 90 8.55 -4.10 -6.90
CA CYS A 90 9.88 -3.59 -7.27
C CYS A 90 10.10 -2.17 -6.74
N THR A 91 9.08 -1.31 -6.80
CA THR A 91 9.15 0.03 -6.20
C THR A 91 9.43 -0.05 -4.71
N ALA A 92 8.69 -0.88 -3.96
CA ALA A 92 8.91 -1.04 -2.53
C ALA A 92 10.32 -1.56 -2.20
N LEU A 93 10.92 -2.41 -3.04
CA LEU A 93 12.29 -2.90 -2.86
C LEU A 93 13.37 -1.81 -2.96
N LEU A 94 13.12 -0.68 -3.63
CA LEU A 94 14.05 0.44 -3.64
C LEU A 94 14.28 1.02 -2.24
N ALA A 95 13.35 0.79 -1.31
CA ALA A 95 13.50 1.18 0.10
C ALA A 95 14.22 0.12 0.96
N SER A 96 14.77 -0.97 0.37
CA SER A 96 15.36 -2.10 1.10
C SER A 96 16.45 -1.71 2.09
N GLU A 97 17.28 -0.71 1.79
CA GLU A 97 18.28 -0.19 2.75
C GLU A 97 17.69 0.24 4.09
N VAL A 98 16.40 0.60 4.11
CA VAL A 98 15.67 1.04 5.30
C VAL A 98 14.75 -0.04 5.85
N ILE A 99 14.18 -0.90 5.00
CA ILE A 99 13.14 -1.86 5.40
C ILE A 99 13.66 -3.30 5.55
N ASP A 100 14.84 -3.66 5.03
CA ASP A 100 15.41 -5.03 5.12
C ASP A 100 16.01 -5.27 6.52
N ASN A 101 15.15 -5.35 7.53
CA ASN A 101 15.51 -5.60 8.93
C ASN A 101 14.32 -6.20 9.73
N ASP A 102 14.52 -6.41 11.02
CA ASP A 102 13.54 -7.01 11.94
C ASP A 102 12.41 -6.06 12.39
N ALA A 103 12.40 -4.80 11.94
CA ALA A 103 11.32 -3.86 12.22
C ALA A 103 10.06 -4.25 11.42
N GLU A 104 8.88 -4.01 11.99
CA GLU A 104 7.62 -4.24 11.26
C GLU A 104 7.52 -3.32 10.04
N LEU A 105 6.79 -3.77 9.02
CA LEU A 105 6.60 -3.02 7.79
C LEU A 105 5.12 -2.93 7.45
N VAL A 106 4.65 -1.72 7.14
CA VAL A 106 3.35 -1.47 6.54
C VAL A 106 3.54 -0.92 5.14
N ILE A 107 2.81 -1.46 4.17
CA ILE A 107 2.80 -0.98 2.78
C ILE A 107 1.39 -0.50 2.46
N ILE A 108 1.29 0.71 1.89
CA ILE A 108 0.02 1.38 1.58
C ILE A 108 0.07 1.89 0.14
N SER A 109 -0.98 1.63 -0.65
CA SER A 109 -1.13 2.25 -1.96
C SER A 109 -1.65 3.67 -1.83
N ALA A 110 -1.11 4.61 -2.62
CA ALA A 110 -1.55 6.01 -2.60
C ALA A 110 -2.76 6.30 -3.49
N ASN A 111 -3.49 5.30 -3.97
CA ASN A 111 -4.61 5.44 -4.92
C ASN A 111 -5.93 4.87 -4.37
N GLU A 112 -6.08 4.84 -3.05
CA GLU A 112 -7.28 4.41 -2.37
C GLU A 112 -7.34 5.01 -0.96
N ILE A 113 -8.54 5.06 -0.41
CA ILE A 113 -8.83 5.51 0.95
C ILE A 113 -9.43 4.34 1.69
N LEU A 114 -8.90 4.10 2.88
CA LEU A 114 -9.39 3.13 3.83
C LEU A 114 -9.80 3.90 5.09
N ASP A 115 -11.05 3.81 5.54
CA ASP A 115 -11.54 4.56 6.71
C ASP A 115 -11.13 3.94 8.04
N GLU A 116 -10.86 2.63 8.04
CA GLU A 116 -10.50 1.91 9.25
C GLU A 116 -9.20 2.45 9.89
N PRO A 117 -9.14 2.64 11.22
CA PRO A 117 -7.91 3.05 11.91
C PRO A 117 -6.79 2.02 11.71
N PHE A 118 -5.64 2.47 11.22
CA PHE A 118 -4.52 1.57 10.92
C PHE A 118 -3.98 0.86 12.16
N GLU A 119 -3.99 1.52 13.32
CA GLU A 119 -3.61 0.91 14.59
C GLU A 119 -4.46 -0.32 14.92
N ARG A 120 -5.78 -0.27 14.69
CA ARG A 120 -6.66 -1.40 14.96
C ARG A 120 -6.31 -2.60 14.07
N ILE A 121 -6.11 -2.35 12.77
CA ILE A 121 -5.72 -3.37 11.79
C ILE A 121 -4.42 -4.05 12.21
N VAL A 122 -3.39 -3.26 12.51
CA VAL A 122 -2.07 -3.78 12.87
C VAL A 122 -2.11 -4.52 14.20
N ASN A 123 -2.83 -4.00 15.20
CA ASN A 123 -2.97 -4.66 16.50
C ASN A 123 -3.72 -5.99 16.41
N GLU A 124 -4.70 -6.12 15.51
CA GLU A 124 -5.38 -7.38 15.24
C GLU A 124 -4.42 -8.44 14.66
N PHE A 125 -3.57 -8.07 13.69
CA PHE A 125 -2.57 -9.00 13.17
C PHE A 125 -1.56 -9.43 14.24
N ARG A 126 -1.13 -8.48 15.09
CA ARG A 126 -0.22 -8.76 16.22
C ARG A 126 -0.87 -9.69 17.25
N SER A 127 -2.12 -9.42 17.66
CA SER A 127 -2.83 -10.19 18.69
C SER A 127 -3.09 -11.63 18.26
N GLN A 128 -3.38 -11.84 16.98
CA GLN A 128 -3.55 -13.16 16.38
C GLN A 128 -2.23 -13.89 16.09
N GLY A 129 -1.08 -13.26 16.36
CA GLY A 129 0.24 -13.84 16.12
C GLY A 129 0.52 -14.14 14.64
N ARG A 130 0.00 -13.30 13.74
CA ARG A 130 0.25 -13.42 12.29
C ARG A 130 1.68 -12.99 11.96
N ASP A 131 2.21 -13.54 10.87
CA ASP A 131 3.52 -13.18 10.32
C ASP A 131 3.40 -12.09 9.23
N ALA A 132 2.28 -12.07 8.52
CA ALA A 132 1.89 -11.01 7.61
C ALA A 132 0.36 -10.84 7.61
N GLY A 133 -0.11 -9.74 7.05
CA GLY A 133 -1.52 -9.40 7.04
C GLY A 133 -1.89 -8.57 5.81
N VAL A 134 -3.13 -8.71 5.37
CA VAL A 134 -3.69 -7.92 4.26
C VAL A 134 -5.09 -7.45 4.62
N VAL A 135 -5.42 -6.20 4.26
CA VAL A 135 -6.78 -5.68 4.42
C VAL A 135 -7.61 -6.07 3.22
N ILE A 136 -8.81 -6.59 3.47
CA ILE A 136 -9.73 -7.08 2.45
C ILE A 136 -11.12 -6.49 2.61
N PHE A 137 -11.87 -6.45 1.52
CA PHE A 137 -13.29 -6.11 1.49
C PHE A 137 -14.02 -7.01 0.49
N ARG A 138 -15.35 -7.02 0.54
CA ARG A 138 -16.16 -7.84 -0.38
C ARG A 138 -16.25 -7.16 -1.76
N SER A 139 -15.70 -7.81 -2.79
CA SER A 139 -15.87 -7.40 -4.19
C SER A 139 -15.60 -8.56 -5.13
N LEU A 140 -16.06 -8.44 -6.39
CA LEU A 140 -15.73 -9.36 -7.50
C LEU A 140 -15.22 -8.59 -8.73
N HIS A 141 -14.97 -7.28 -8.63
CA HIS A 141 -14.51 -6.50 -9.77
C HIS A 141 -13.05 -6.88 -10.10
N PRO A 142 -12.72 -7.29 -11.34
CA PRO A 142 -11.42 -7.87 -11.70
C PRO A 142 -10.23 -6.89 -11.67
N ARG A 143 -10.42 -5.66 -11.19
CA ARG A 143 -9.36 -4.65 -11.11
C ARG A 143 -8.51 -4.75 -9.84
N TYR A 144 -8.94 -5.58 -8.90
CA TYR A 144 -8.27 -5.75 -7.61
C TYR A 144 -7.40 -7.00 -7.60
N ALA A 145 -6.53 -7.07 -6.61
CA ALA A 145 -6.00 -8.33 -6.14
C ALA A 145 -7.04 -9.03 -5.25
N PHE A 146 -6.95 -10.34 -5.16
CA PHE A 146 -7.85 -11.18 -4.39
C PHE A 146 -7.05 -12.17 -3.55
N VAL A 147 -7.61 -12.57 -2.41
CA VAL A 147 -7.03 -13.62 -1.57
C VAL A 147 -8.05 -14.73 -1.29
N ARG A 148 -7.66 -15.99 -1.37
CA ARG A 148 -8.45 -17.11 -0.87
C ARG A 148 -8.08 -17.37 0.59
N LEU A 149 -9.08 -17.64 1.41
CA LEU A 149 -8.91 -17.91 2.84
C LEU A 149 -9.19 -19.37 3.16
N THR A 150 -8.58 -19.89 4.22
CA THR A 150 -9.03 -21.11 4.92
C THR A 150 -10.32 -20.85 5.71
N ASP A 151 -10.91 -21.92 6.23
CA ASP A 151 -12.00 -21.85 7.21
C ASP A 151 -11.59 -21.14 8.52
N THR A 152 -10.28 -21.10 8.84
CA THR A 152 -9.73 -20.39 10.00
C THR A 152 -9.38 -18.92 9.71
N GLY A 153 -9.66 -18.43 8.49
CA GLY A 153 -9.43 -17.04 8.09
C GLY A 153 -7.99 -16.70 7.69
N ASP A 154 -7.15 -17.70 7.45
CA ASP A 154 -5.78 -17.53 6.96
C ASP A 154 -5.73 -17.47 5.43
N VAL A 155 -4.92 -16.60 4.86
CA VAL A 155 -4.68 -16.54 3.41
C VAL A 155 -3.91 -17.77 2.95
N VAL A 156 -4.44 -18.47 1.94
CA VAL A 156 -3.80 -19.63 1.29
C VAL A 156 -3.37 -19.36 -0.14
N GLU A 157 -3.92 -18.34 -0.77
CA GLU A 157 -3.58 -17.95 -2.13
C GLU A 157 -3.88 -16.46 -2.31
N ALA A 158 -2.99 -15.74 -3.00
CA ALA A 158 -3.19 -14.38 -3.45
C ALA A 158 -3.03 -14.32 -4.98
N ALA A 159 -3.96 -13.66 -5.66
CA ALA A 159 -3.92 -13.49 -7.10
C ALA A 159 -4.18 -12.04 -7.49
N GLU A 160 -3.39 -11.52 -8.42
CA GLU A 160 -3.58 -10.18 -8.97
C GLU A 160 -4.52 -10.24 -10.18
N LYS A 161 -5.53 -9.35 -10.24
CA LYS A 161 -6.46 -9.20 -11.38
C LYS A 161 -7.19 -10.50 -11.78
N ASN A 162 -7.27 -11.46 -10.86
CA ASN A 162 -7.97 -12.73 -11.05
C ASN A 162 -8.89 -12.98 -9.84
N PRO A 163 -10.23 -12.87 -9.99
CA PRO A 163 -11.21 -13.06 -8.91
C PRO A 163 -11.29 -14.50 -8.39
N ILE A 164 -10.27 -14.97 -7.66
CA ILE A 164 -10.21 -16.32 -7.08
C ILE A 164 -11.12 -16.51 -5.83
N SER A 165 -11.71 -15.42 -5.34
CA SER A 165 -12.60 -15.35 -4.17
C SER A 165 -13.35 -14.00 -4.15
N PRO A 166 -14.34 -13.79 -3.26
CA PRO A 166 -14.97 -12.48 -3.06
C PRO A 166 -14.15 -11.53 -2.15
N HIS A 167 -12.92 -11.87 -1.79
CA HIS A 167 -12.07 -11.10 -0.87
C HIS A 167 -11.06 -10.28 -1.66
N ALA A 168 -11.46 -9.08 -2.07
CA ALA A 168 -10.60 -8.13 -2.75
C ALA A 168 -9.69 -7.40 -1.76
N VAL A 169 -8.46 -7.09 -2.15
CA VAL A 169 -7.47 -6.40 -1.32
C VAL A 169 -7.69 -4.88 -1.36
N ALA A 170 -7.69 -4.25 -0.19
CA ALA A 170 -7.83 -2.80 0.03
C ALA A 170 -6.46 -2.07 0.13
N GLY A 171 -5.46 -2.64 -0.55
CA GLY A 171 -4.04 -2.23 -0.67
C GLY A 171 -3.35 -1.61 0.55
N MET A 172 -3.67 -2.16 1.72
CA MET A 172 -2.82 -2.10 2.91
C MET A 172 -2.34 -3.51 3.25
N TYR A 173 -1.04 -3.63 3.44
CA TYR A 173 -0.35 -4.86 3.85
C TYR A 173 0.48 -4.59 5.11
N TRP A 174 0.59 -5.59 5.97
CA TRP A 174 1.45 -5.57 7.15
C TRP A 174 2.37 -6.81 7.15
N PHE A 175 3.60 -6.63 7.56
CA PHE A 175 4.58 -7.69 7.73
C PHE A 175 5.24 -7.55 9.09
N LYS A 176 5.38 -8.67 9.80
CA LYS A 176 6.02 -8.72 11.12
C LYS A 176 7.49 -8.33 11.11
N SER A 177 8.15 -8.44 9.95
CA SER A 177 9.45 -7.83 9.68
C SER A 177 9.55 -7.40 8.21
N GLY A 178 10.24 -6.29 7.94
CA GLY A 178 10.48 -5.86 6.57
C GLY A 178 11.44 -6.78 5.81
N ALA A 179 12.38 -7.45 6.49
CA ALA A 179 13.21 -8.50 5.91
C ALA A 179 12.37 -9.65 5.32
N MET A 180 11.26 -10.01 5.97
CA MET A 180 10.33 -11.03 5.47
C MET A 180 9.68 -10.60 4.15
N PHE A 181 9.25 -9.35 4.04
CA PHE A 181 8.72 -8.79 2.80
C PHE A 181 9.79 -8.78 1.70
N VAL A 182 10.99 -8.29 2.00
CA VAL A 182 12.08 -8.18 1.03
C VAL A 182 12.45 -9.55 0.47
N GLU A 183 12.57 -10.57 1.32
CA GLU A 183 12.89 -11.93 0.88
C GLU A 183 11.74 -12.55 0.07
N ALA A 184 10.48 -12.32 0.44
CA ALA A 184 9.32 -12.76 -0.33
C ALA A 184 9.33 -12.16 -1.75
N VAL A 185 9.57 -10.86 -1.89
CA VAL A 185 9.63 -10.22 -3.22
C VAL A 185 10.84 -10.71 -4.01
N LYS A 186 12.02 -10.87 -3.38
CA LYS A 186 13.20 -11.45 -4.05
C LYS A 186 12.89 -12.85 -4.60
N ASN A 187 12.21 -13.70 -3.85
CA ASN A 187 11.81 -15.04 -4.31
C ASN A 187 10.77 -15.01 -5.42
N MET A 188 9.76 -14.14 -5.32
CA MET A 188 8.80 -13.91 -6.40
C MET A 188 9.49 -13.50 -7.71
N ILE A 189 10.48 -12.60 -7.64
CA ILE A 189 11.27 -12.17 -8.80
C ILE A 189 12.13 -13.31 -9.35
N ARG A 190 12.82 -14.08 -8.49
CA ARG A 190 13.61 -15.25 -8.92
C ARG A 190 12.78 -16.30 -9.66
N LYS A 191 11.49 -16.43 -9.30
CA LYS A 191 10.54 -17.34 -9.93
C LYS A 191 9.81 -16.73 -11.15
N ASP A 192 10.10 -15.48 -11.49
CA ASP A 192 9.40 -14.69 -12.53
C ASP A 192 7.87 -14.70 -12.35
N ALA A 193 7.40 -14.70 -11.09
CA ALA A 193 5.97 -14.77 -10.74
C ALA A 193 5.29 -13.39 -10.89
N LYS A 194 5.30 -12.86 -12.12
CA LYS A 194 4.71 -11.58 -12.51
C LYS A 194 3.33 -11.78 -13.15
N VAL A 195 2.52 -10.73 -13.13
CA VAL A 195 1.22 -10.68 -13.81
C VAL A 195 1.27 -9.55 -14.84
N ASN A 196 1.03 -9.86 -16.11
CA ASN A 196 1.13 -8.90 -17.22
C ASN A 196 2.47 -8.14 -17.22
N ASP A 197 3.59 -8.86 -17.07
CA ASP A 197 4.95 -8.33 -16.98
C ASP A 197 5.24 -7.37 -15.80
N VAL A 198 4.39 -7.39 -14.76
CA VAL A 198 4.48 -6.54 -13.57
C VAL A 198 4.49 -7.38 -12.28
N PHE A 199 5.37 -7.02 -11.35
CA PHE A 199 5.47 -7.56 -10.00
C PHE A 199 4.62 -6.74 -9.02
N TYR A 200 3.51 -7.34 -8.59
CA TYR A 200 2.58 -6.77 -7.63
C TYR A 200 2.89 -7.23 -6.20
N ILE A 201 2.34 -6.54 -5.20
CA ILE A 201 2.56 -6.88 -3.78
C ILE A 201 1.79 -8.15 -3.40
N ALA A 202 0.55 -8.31 -3.85
CA ALA A 202 -0.30 -9.43 -3.44
C ALA A 202 0.32 -10.81 -3.75
N PRO A 203 0.88 -11.08 -4.94
CA PRO A 203 1.53 -12.37 -5.21
C PRO A 203 2.72 -12.69 -4.28
N ALA A 204 3.36 -11.70 -3.66
CA ALA A 204 4.42 -11.95 -2.68
C ALA A 204 3.90 -12.65 -1.41
N LEU A 205 2.60 -12.57 -1.11
CA LEU A 205 2.00 -13.33 -0.01
C LEU A 205 2.07 -14.85 -0.25
N ASN A 206 2.03 -15.30 -1.51
CA ASN A 206 2.15 -16.73 -1.83
C ASN A 206 3.52 -17.28 -1.41
N GLU A 207 4.58 -16.48 -1.51
CA GLU A 207 5.91 -16.88 -1.04
C GLU A 207 5.95 -17.11 0.47
N LEU A 208 5.18 -16.31 1.23
CA LEU A 208 5.04 -16.51 2.68
C LEU A 208 4.21 -17.75 3.02
N VAL A 209 3.14 -18.00 2.26
CA VAL A 209 2.32 -19.22 2.41
C VAL A 209 3.16 -20.48 2.13
N LEU A 210 3.99 -20.47 1.08
CA LEU A 210 4.92 -21.57 0.76
C LEU A 210 5.96 -21.81 1.85
N LEU A 211 6.29 -20.79 2.65
CA LEU A 211 7.18 -20.87 3.82
C LEU A 211 6.43 -21.17 5.13
N HIS A 212 5.17 -21.62 5.05
CA HIS A 212 4.31 -21.94 6.18
C HIS A 212 4.11 -20.78 7.17
N LYS A 213 4.17 -19.53 6.69
CA LYS A 213 3.89 -18.34 7.49
C LYS A 213 2.39 -18.14 7.66
N LYS A 214 1.99 -17.58 8.81
CA LYS A 214 0.58 -17.26 9.08
C LYS A 214 0.21 -15.91 8.47
N VAL A 215 -0.48 -15.92 7.35
CA VAL A 215 -0.91 -14.71 6.66
C VAL A 215 -2.37 -14.42 7.01
N GLY A 216 -2.61 -13.39 7.80
CA GLY A 216 -3.97 -13.01 8.23
C GLY A 216 -4.69 -12.12 7.22
N ALA A 217 -6.02 -12.08 7.33
CA ALA A 217 -6.84 -11.12 6.60
C ALA A 217 -7.66 -10.28 7.58
N TYR A 218 -7.63 -8.95 7.41
CA TYR A 218 -8.48 -8.03 8.16
C TYR A 218 -9.61 -7.55 7.24
N ARG A 219 -10.86 -7.82 7.63
CA ARG A 219 -12.02 -7.45 6.80
C ARG A 219 -12.54 -6.07 7.18
N VAL A 220 -12.75 -5.23 6.17
CA VAL A 220 -13.52 -3.98 6.28
C VAL A 220 -14.79 -4.06 5.43
N GLU A 221 -15.76 -3.22 5.77
CA GLU A 221 -16.96 -3.05 4.96
C GLU A 221 -16.65 -2.31 3.67
N ALA A 222 -17.42 -2.59 2.61
CA ALA A 222 -17.22 -1.94 1.32
C ALA A 222 -17.41 -0.42 1.38
N SER A 223 -18.21 0.09 2.32
CA SER A 223 -18.39 1.52 2.57
C SER A 223 -17.15 2.20 3.16
N GLN A 224 -16.27 1.44 3.81
CA GLN A 224 -15.02 1.93 4.42
C GLN A 224 -13.85 1.96 3.42
N TYR A 225 -14.07 1.57 2.16
CA TYR A 225 -13.07 1.53 1.11
C TYR A 225 -13.49 2.38 -0.09
N ARG A 226 -12.66 3.36 -0.46
CA ARG A 226 -12.88 4.22 -1.64
C ARG A 226 -11.67 4.17 -2.58
N PRO A 227 -11.78 3.52 -3.75
CA PRO A 227 -10.71 3.48 -4.75
C PRO A 227 -10.61 4.80 -5.52
N LEU A 228 -9.38 5.25 -5.80
CA LEU A 228 -9.04 6.46 -6.56
C LEU A 228 -8.22 6.09 -7.80
N LYS A 229 -8.78 5.19 -8.62
CA LYS A 229 -8.11 4.57 -9.77
C LYS A 229 -8.55 5.16 -11.12
N SER A 230 -9.56 6.02 -11.13
CA SER A 230 -10.05 6.71 -12.33
C SER A 230 -10.30 8.19 -12.06
N ALA A 231 -10.27 9.02 -13.11
CA ALA A 231 -10.58 10.44 -13.02
C ALA A 231 -11.94 10.71 -12.36
N SER A 232 -12.96 9.88 -12.67
CA SER A 232 -14.29 9.98 -12.04
C SER A 232 -14.28 9.72 -10.54
N GLN A 233 -13.40 8.83 -10.07
CA GLN A 233 -13.26 8.51 -8.64
C GLN A 233 -12.51 9.61 -7.90
N ILE A 234 -11.47 10.16 -8.52
CA ILE A 234 -10.71 11.30 -8.01
C ILE A 234 -11.62 12.52 -7.89
N TYR A 235 -12.37 12.84 -8.94
CA TYR A 235 -13.35 13.93 -8.91
C TYR A 235 -14.42 13.73 -7.83
N ALA A 236 -14.92 12.52 -7.65
CA ALA A 236 -15.89 12.22 -6.58
C ALA A 236 -15.29 12.44 -5.18
N TYR A 237 -14.00 12.15 -5.00
CA TYR A 237 -13.28 12.40 -3.76
C TYR A 237 -13.08 13.90 -3.48
N GLU A 238 -12.72 14.67 -4.51
CA GLU A 238 -12.57 16.12 -4.43
C GLU A 238 -13.89 16.82 -4.07
N VAL A 239 -15.00 16.39 -4.68
CA VAL A 239 -16.33 16.97 -4.42
C VAL A 239 -16.92 16.54 -3.06
N GLN A 240 -16.60 15.33 -2.58
CA GLN A 240 -17.11 14.86 -1.28
C GLN A 240 -16.60 15.70 -0.11
N GLY A 241 -15.38 16.23 -0.18
CA GLY A 241 -14.86 17.15 0.84
C GLY A 241 -15.55 18.51 0.82
N GLY A 242 -16.23 18.90 -0.26
CA GLY A 242 -16.99 20.16 -0.27
C GLY A 242 -18.30 20.15 0.54
N ARG A 243 -18.64 19.07 1.26
CA ARG A 243 -19.98 18.86 1.87
C ARG A 243 -19.97 18.60 3.39
N SER A 244 -18.86 18.88 4.07
CA SER A 244 -18.73 18.85 5.53
C SER A 244 -19.31 20.08 6.19
#